data_AF-A0A8J9Y4M4-F1
#
_entry.id   AF-A0A8J9Y4M4-F1
#
_cell.length_a   1.000
_cell.length_b   1.000
_cell.length_c   1.000
_cell.angle_alpha   90.00
_cell.angle_beta   90.00
_cell.angle_gamma   90.00
#
_symmetry.space_group_name_H-M   'P 1'
#
loop_
_entity.id
_entity.type
_entity.pdbx_description
1 polymer ?
#
loop_
_entity_poly.entity_id
_entity_poly.type
_entity_poly.pdbx_seq_one_letter_code
_entity_poly.pdbx_strand_id
1 'polypeptide(L)'
;MSLSLKSEQDVKKWISPQKLSCSKVCRKFGIDIEKDKSNAFFWNMMLNKEISINDDLLSWCGYSGEYKNMKTHFLSLLKKNPQCVYNEIDDPVYRKKRYIVMNTMDFESLLMQMRSRKAQEIRELYSFLKHISMQYMKYEKYYEEHRNELISMQNNQLTQSVRELKDLMLQVEQERLKAEEERQLAEQRHLKVSAKLDTIRNRIRTEVVDRLRTEIAPLVAPPPINRHKDRCLALICISPAREWYIVRRQRESFNKAIQAVLKKNPLAKRVKEWHGLAHSVDVANCVKSQLRNLKWLARGNILRSERDEKSTDANNIYSNDDIVNTIDEILSKNSALQLSDQLNGSLEYSQ
;
A
#
# COMPACT_ATOMS: atom_id res chain seq x y z
N MET A 1 -5.61 46.10 -4.27
CA MET A 1 -4.45 45.34 -3.73
C MET A 1 -3.27 46.29 -3.72
N SER A 2 -2.65 46.56 -2.56
CA SER A 2 -1.41 47.34 -2.54
C SER A 2 -0.28 46.44 -3.03
N LEU A 3 0.09 46.56 -4.31
CA LEU A 3 1.29 45.91 -4.87
C LEU A 3 2.51 46.63 -4.30
N SER A 4 2.87 46.29 -3.06
CA SER A 4 4.14 46.73 -2.49
C SER A 4 5.25 46.04 -3.26
N LEU A 5 6.06 46.84 -3.97
CA LEU A 5 7.39 46.46 -4.45
C LEU A 5 8.23 46.12 -3.21
N LYS A 6 8.02 44.93 -2.64
CA LYS A 6 8.92 44.39 -1.63
C LYS A 6 10.31 44.38 -2.25
N SER A 7 11.23 45.06 -1.57
CA SER A 7 12.68 45.17 -1.80
C SER A 7 13.20 44.31 -2.95
N GLU A 8 13.87 44.93 -3.92
CA GLU A 8 14.61 44.27 -5.01
C GLU A 8 15.01 42.85 -4.63
N GLN A 9 14.27 41.86 -5.15
CA GLN A 9 14.64 40.47 -4.90
C GLN A 9 15.93 40.23 -5.68
N ASP A 10 17.01 39.98 -4.96
CA ASP A 10 18.29 39.59 -5.56
C ASP A 10 18.09 38.32 -6.38
N VAL A 11 18.17 38.44 -7.71
CA VAL A 11 17.99 37.34 -8.66
C VAL A 11 18.95 36.18 -8.40
N LYS A 12 20.09 36.44 -7.74
CA LYS A 12 21.04 35.40 -7.31
C LYS A 12 20.43 34.44 -6.30
N LYS A 13 19.43 34.86 -5.52
CA LYS A 13 18.70 33.98 -4.60
C LYS A 13 17.73 33.04 -5.31
N TRP A 14 17.51 33.22 -6.61
CA TRP A 14 16.64 32.35 -7.41
C TRP A 14 17.38 31.22 -8.11
N ILE A 15 18.68 31.09 -7.86
CA ILE A 15 19.50 30.03 -8.41
C ILE A 15 18.98 28.67 -7.91
N SER A 16 18.66 27.82 -8.86
CA SER A 16 18.35 26.42 -8.64
C SER A 16 18.92 25.59 -9.80
N PRO A 17 19.22 24.29 -9.61
CA PRO A 17 19.72 23.46 -10.70
C PRO A 17 18.78 23.44 -11.92
N GLN A 18 17.47 23.46 -11.66
CA GLN A 18 16.44 23.63 -12.67
C GLN A 18 16.15 25.11 -12.93
N LYS A 19 16.13 25.53 -14.19
CA LYS A 19 15.70 26.88 -14.60
C LYS A 19 14.26 27.13 -14.13
N LEU A 20 14.03 28.26 -13.47
CA LEU A 20 12.69 28.70 -13.12
C LEU A 20 11.97 29.18 -14.38
N SER A 21 10.71 28.77 -14.54
CA SER A 21 9.84 29.33 -15.57
C SER A 21 9.42 30.74 -15.19
N CYS A 22 9.03 31.53 -16.19
CA CYS A 22 8.54 32.88 -15.96
C CYS A 22 7.29 32.90 -15.05
N SER A 23 6.39 31.91 -15.19
CA SER A 23 5.22 31.81 -14.32
C SER A 23 5.59 31.56 -12.84
N LYS A 24 6.61 30.73 -12.57
CA LYS A 24 7.15 30.54 -11.22
C LYS A 24 7.73 31.84 -10.66
N VAL A 25 8.41 32.65 -11.47
CA VAL A 25 8.93 33.95 -11.04
C VAL A 25 7.79 34.92 -10.76
N CYS A 26 6.77 35.02 -11.61
CA CYS A 26 5.58 35.85 -11.36
C CYS A 26 4.92 35.51 -10.00
N ARG A 27 4.80 34.21 -9.67
CA ARG A 27 4.23 33.77 -8.39
C ARG A 27 5.06 34.21 -7.18
N LYS A 28 6.40 34.37 -7.31
CA LYS A 28 7.25 34.94 -6.25
C LYS A 28 6.95 36.41 -5.96
N PHE A 29 6.34 37.12 -6.91
CA PHE A 29 5.84 38.48 -6.76
C PHE A 29 4.33 38.54 -6.43
N GLY A 30 3.70 37.39 -6.16
CA GLY A 30 2.28 37.30 -5.85
C GLY A 30 1.36 37.42 -7.07
N ILE A 31 1.88 37.29 -8.29
CA ILE A 31 1.08 37.31 -9.51
C ILE A 31 0.92 35.90 -10.07
N ASP A 32 -0.32 35.52 -10.36
CA ASP A 32 -0.61 34.30 -11.11
C ASP A 32 -1.08 34.66 -12.53
N ILE A 33 -0.18 34.53 -13.51
CA ILE A 33 -0.46 34.79 -14.93
C ILE A 33 -1.18 33.62 -15.63
N GLU A 34 -1.33 32.46 -14.95
CA GLU A 34 -1.99 31.28 -15.53
C GLU A 34 -3.48 31.24 -15.13
N LYS A 35 -3.81 31.71 -13.92
CA LYS A 35 -5.19 31.68 -13.41
C LYS A 35 -5.95 32.99 -13.58
N ASP A 36 -5.28 34.12 -13.42
CA ASP A 36 -5.92 35.43 -13.51
C ASP A 36 -5.92 35.93 -14.96
N LYS A 37 -7.12 36.06 -15.54
CA LYS A 37 -7.30 36.48 -16.94
C LYS A 37 -6.74 37.86 -17.23
N SER A 38 -6.82 38.79 -16.27
CA SER A 38 -6.29 40.14 -16.44
C SER A 38 -4.76 40.10 -16.41
N ASN A 39 -4.16 39.38 -15.46
CA ASN A 39 -2.71 39.21 -15.42
C ASN A 39 -2.18 38.51 -16.69
N ALA A 40 -2.86 37.44 -17.13
CA ALA A 40 -2.54 36.73 -18.36
C ALA A 40 -2.60 37.65 -19.58
N PHE A 41 -3.64 38.48 -19.68
CA PHE A 41 -3.79 39.43 -20.78
C PHE A 41 -2.66 40.45 -20.80
N PHE A 42 -2.39 41.14 -19.69
CA PHE A 42 -1.34 42.17 -19.64
C PHE A 42 0.06 41.56 -19.81
N TRP A 43 0.26 40.32 -19.35
CA TRP A 43 1.47 39.57 -19.64
C TRP A 43 1.64 39.32 -21.15
N ASN A 44 0.59 38.81 -21.81
CA ASN A 44 0.61 38.59 -23.26
C ASN A 44 0.75 39.89 -24.04
N MET A 45 0.19 40.98 -23.54
CA MET A 45 0.34 42.30 -24.14
C MET A 45 1.82 42.71 -24.22
N MET A 46 2.62 42.43 -23.18
CA MET A 46 4.06 42.71 -23.21
C MET A 46 4.84 41.81 -24.18
N LEU A 47 4.34 40.61 -24.48
CA LEU A 47 4.99 39.67 -25.40
C LEU A 47 4.62 39.95 -26.87
N ASN A 48 3.42 40.46 -27.10
CA ASN A 48 2.89 40.71 -28.44
C ASN A 48 3.23 42.13 -28.91
N LYS A 49 3.48 42.28 -30.22
CA LYS A 49 3.73 43.59 -30.83
C LYS A 49 2.45 44.41 -31.03
N GLU A 50 1.33 43.72 -31.18
CA GLU A 50 0.02 44.31 -31.46
C GLU A 50 -1.01 43.80 -30.48
N ILE A 51 -2.00 44.64 -30.21
CA ILE A 51 -3.10 44.36 -29.29
C ILE A 51 -4.43 44.62 -30.00
N SER A 52 -5.41 43.79 -29.72
CA SER A 52 -6.80 44.02 -30.13
C SER A 52 -7.59 44.67 -28.99
N ILE A 53 -8.24 45.78 -29.28
CA ILE A 53 -9.05 46.56 -28.35
C ILE A 53 -10.50 46.13 -28.47
N ASN A 54 -10.82 45.08 -27.70
CA ASN A 54 -12.14 44.48 -27.58
C ASN A 54 -12.95 45.07 -26.41
N ASP A 55 -14.15 44.55 -26.18
CA ASP A 55 -15.04 45.03 -25.11
C ASP A 55 -14.43 44.84 -23.73
N ASP A 56 -13.79 43.70 -23.49
CA ASP A 56 -13.19 43.34 -22.21
C ASP A 56 -12.09 44.34 -21.84
N LEU A 57 -11.20 44.66 -22.79
CA LEU A 57 -10.14 45.63 -22.57
C LEU A 57 -10.70 47.03 -22.30
N LEU A 58 -11.71 47.47 -23.06
CA LEU A 58 -12.33 48.77 -22.82
C LEU A 58 -13.04 48.82 -21.46
N SER A 59 -13.71 47.73 -21.07
CA SER A 59 -14.34 47.58 -19.76
C SER A 59 -13.32 47.61 -18.62
N TRP A 60 -12.16 46.98 -18.81
CA TRP A 60 -11.02 47.05 -17.89
C TRP A 60 -10.48 48.47 -17.81
N CYS A 61 -10.36 49.20 -18.91
CA CYS A 61 -9.97 50.62 -18.90
C CYS A 61 -11.03 51.54 -18.25
N GLY A 62 -12.19 51.01 -17.83
CA GLY A 62 -13.22 51.73 -17.11
C GLY A 62 -14.29 52.36 -17.99
N TYR A 63 -14.32 52.03 -19.29
CA TYR A 63 -15.47 52.33 -20.13
C TYR A 63 -16.63 51.40 -19.76
N SER A 64 -17.86 51.86 -19.97
CA SER A 64 -19.07 51.07 -19.69
C SER A 64 -20.11 51.28 -20.78
N GLY A 65 -21.03 50.31 -20.91
CA GLY A 65 -22.09 50.31 -21.92
C GLY A 65 -21.74 49.46 -23.16
N GLU A 66 -22.46 49.70 -24.24
CA GLU A 66 -22.27 48.97 -25.50
C GLU A 66 -20.90 49.27 -26.14
N TYR A 67 -20.33 48.28 -26.84
CA TYR A 67 -19.05 48.39 -27.53
C TYR A 67 -18.92 49.65 -28.37
N LYS A 68 -19.97 49.97 -29.14
CA LYS A 68 -20.00 51.10 -30.05
C LYS A 68 -19.71 52.41 -29.31
N ASN A 69 -20.33 52.58 -28.14
CA ASN A 69 -20.13 53.76 -27.31
C ASN A 69 -18.73 53.78 -26.70
N MET A 70 -18.27 52.66 -26.15
CA MET A 70 -16.91 52.56 -25.60
C MET A 70 -15.83 52.84 -26.66
N LYS A 71 -16.00 52.28 -27.86
CA LYS A 71 -15.13 52.50 -29.03
C LYS A 71 -15.14 53.98 -29.44
N THR A 72 -16.28 54.66 -29.48
CA THR A 72 -16.33 56.10 -29.80
C THR A 72 -15.53 56.95 -28.81
N HIS A 73 -15.59 56.64 -27.52
CA HIS A 73 -14.78 57.34 -26.51
C HIS A 73 -13.28 57.07 -26.71
N PHE A 74 -12.91 55.83 -27.00
CA PHE A 74 -11.52 55.46 -27.28
C PHE A 74 -10.99 56.13 -28.56
N LEU A 75 -11.80 56.18 -29.63
CA LEU A 75 -11.47 56.90 -30.86
C LEU A 75 -11.29 58.42 -30.63
N SER A 76 -12.04 59.01 -29.71
CA SER A 76 -11.83 60.42 -29.31
C SER A 76 -10.46 60.62 -28.66
N LEU A 77 -9.98 59.65 -27.89
CA LEU A 77 -8.63 59.68 -27.32
C LEU A 77 -7.55 59.50 -28.40
N LEU A 78 -7.77 58.60 -29.37
CA LEU A 78 -6.89 58.45 -30.54
C LEU A 78 -6.80 59.72 -31.38
N LYS A 79 -7.91 60.44 -31.59
CA LYS A 79 -7.91 61.73 -32.32
C LYS A 79 -7.02 62.79 -31.65
N LYS A 80 -6.84 62.72 -30.33
CA LYS A 80 -5.94 63.60 -29.57
C LYS A 80 -4.48 63.15 -29.64
N ASN A 81 -4.23 61.95 -30.16
CA ASN A 81 -2.92 61.31 -30.27
C ASN A 81 -2.67 60.83 -31.71
N PRO A 82 -2.51 61.76 -32.67
CA PRO A 82 -2.39 61.43 -34.09
C PRO A 82 -1.16 60.57 -34.43
N GLN A 83 -0.17 60.51 -33.54
CA GLN A 83 1.01 59.66 -33.68
C GLN A 83 0.72 58.16 -33.50
N CYS A 84 -0.39 57.79 -32.84
CA CYS A 84 -0.74 56.40 -32.60
C CYS A 84 -1.37 55.79 -33.85
N VAL A 85 -0.73 54.76 -34.40
CA VAL A 85 -1.21 54.08 -35.61
C VAL A 85 -2.09 52.91 -35.23
N TYR A 86 -3.24 52.78 -35.89
CA TYR A 86 -4.15 51.67 -35.68
C TYR A 86 -4.83 51.22 -36.97
N ASN A 87 -5.20 49.94 -36.98
CA ASN A 87 -6.00 49.30 -38.02
C ASN A 87 -7.36 48.88 -37.44
N GLU A 88 -8.35 48.70 -38.29
CA GLU A 88 -9.61 48.05 -37.91
C GLU A 88 -9.71 46.66 -38.54
N ILE A 89 -10.06 45.66 -37.74
CA ILE A 89 -10.31 44.29 -38.20
C ILE A 89 -11.75 43.89 -37.89
N ASP A 90 -12.33 43.04 -38.72
CA ASP A 90 -13.66 42.48 -38.45
C ASP A 90 -13.59 41.42 -37.34
N ASP A 91 -14.62 41.39 -36.48
CA ASP A 91 -14.79 40.33 -35.50
C ASP A 91 -15.10 39.00 -36.22
N PRO A 92 -14.37 37.91 -35.91
CA PRO A 92 -14.54 36.62 -36.59
C PRO A 92 -15.92 35.99 -36.36
N VAL A 93 -16.57 36.29 -35.24
CA VAL A 93 -17.89 35.79 -34.84
C VAL A 93 -18.98 36.78 -35.27
N TYR A 94 -18.75 38.08 -35.09
CA TYR A 94 -19.73 39.14 -35.32
C TYR A 94 -19.29 40.10 -36.43
N ARG A 95 -19.43 39.71 -37.71
CA ARG A 95 -18.98 40.50 -38.89
C ARG A 95 -19.36 41.99 -38.94
N LYS A 96 -20.39 42.43 -38.20
CA LYS A 96 -20.78 43.85 -38.12
C LYS A 96 -19.95 44.66 -37.10
N LYS A 97 -19.11 43.99 -36.32
CA LYS A 97 -18.30 44.56 -35.25
C LYS A 97 -16.86 44.61 -35.70
N ARG A 98 -16.23 45.79 -35.55
CA ARG A 98 -14.83 46.02 -35.94
C ARG A 98 -13.98 46.39 -34.75
N TYR A 99 -12.97 45.59 -34.47
CA TYR A 99 -11.99 45.83 -33.42
C TYR A 99 -10.86 46.73 -33.90
N ILE A 100 -10.38 47.58 -32.99
CA ILE A 100 -9.17 48.37 -33.23
C ILE A 100 -7.98 47.48 -32.90
N VAL A 101 -7.02 47.38 -33.81
CA VAL A 101 -5.73 46.72 -33.58
C VAL A 101 -4.65 47.76 -33.67
N MET A 102 -3.78 47.81 -32.67
CA MET A 102 -2.70 48.78 -32.64
C MET A 102 -1.44 48.22 -31.99
N ASN A 103 -0.33 48.92 -32.20
CA ASN A 103 0.93 48.56 -31.57
C ASN A 103 0.83 48.67 -30.04
N THR A 104 1.43 47.72 -29.32
CA THR A 104 1.48 47.70 -27.85
C THR A 104 2.08 48.99 -27.27
N MET A 105 3.12 49.56 -27.89
CA MET A 105 3.77 50.79 -27.44
C MET A 105 2.86 52.01 -27.54
N ASP A 106 2.08 52.09 -28.61
CA ASP A 106 1.08 53.15 -28.80
C ASP A 106 -0.03 53.01 -27.76
N PHE A 107 -0.50 51.78 -27.53
CA PHE A 107 -1.48 51.52 -26.48
C PHE A 107 -0.96 51.85 -25.08
N GLU A 108 0.29 51.48 -24.74
CA GLU A 108 0.95 51.87 -23.49
C GLU A 108 0.94 53.40 -23.33
N SER A 109 1.29 54.13 -24.39
CA SER A 109 1.27 55.60 -24.40
C SER A 109 -0.13 56.18 -24.16
N LEU A 110 -1.17 55.59 -24.76
CA LEU A 110 -2.56 55.99 -24.53
C LEU A 110 -3.02 55.67 -23.11
N LEU A 111 -2.68 54.49 -22.60
CA LEU A 111 -2.98 54.05 -21.24
C LEU A 111 -2.38 55.04 -20.21
N MET A 112 -1.20 55.59 -20.46
CA MET A 112 -0.59 56.64 -19.63
C MET A 112 -1.41 57.94 -19.57
N GLN A 113 -2.20 58.24 -20.60
CA GLN A 113 -3.02 59.46 -20.66
C GLN A 113 -4.45 59.29 -20.13
N MET A 114 -4.92 58.04 -19.98
CA MET A 114 -6.28 57.77 -19.49
C MET A 114 -6.46 58.26 -18.05
N ARG A 115 -7.58 58.94 -17.75
CA ARG A 115 -7.83 59.53 -16.41
C ARG A 115 -8.74 58.68 -15.51
N SER A 116 -9.16 57.50 -15.95
CA SER A 116 -10.06 56.66 -15.15
C SER A 116 -9.29 56.00 -13.99
N ARG A 117 -10.00 55.74 -12.89
CA ARG A 117 -9.43 55.00 -11.74
C ARG A 117 -8.98 53.59 -12.15
N LYS A 118 -9.75 52.89 -12.99
CA LYS A 118 -9.35 51.57 -13.48
C LYS A 118 -8.10 51.64 -14.37
N ALA A 119 -7.95 52.67 -15.20
CA ALA A 119 -6.72 52.86 -15.97
C ALA A 119 -5.52 53.08 -15.05
N GLN A 120 -5.68 53.77 -13.92
CA GLN A 120 -4.62 53.88 -12.92
C GLN A 120 -4.22 52.52 -12.35
N GLU A 121 -5.19 51.68 -11.97
CA GLU A 121 -4.93 50.32 -11.48
C GLU A 121 -4.22 49.46 -12.54
N ILE A 122 -4.61 49.58 -13.82
CA ILE A 122 -3.95 48.89 -14.94
C ILE A 122 -2.52 49.39 -15.13
N ARG A 123 -2.27 50.70 -15.04
CA ARG A 123 -0.91 51.25 -15.14
C ARG A 123 0.01 50.68 -14.07
N GLU A 124 -0.48 50.60 -12.84
CA GLU A 124 0.27 50.02 -11.71
C GLU A 124 0.57 48.54 -11.96
N LEU A 125 -0.43 47.76 -12.39
CA LEU A 125 -0.25 46.36 -12.75
C LEU A 125 0.76 46.20 -13.90
N TYR A 126 0.62 46.97 -14.97
CA TYR A 126 1.50 46.91 -16.13
C TYR A 126 2.94 47.28 -15.78
N SER A 127 3.14 48.36 -15.02
CA SER A 127 4.46 48.75 -14.50
C SER A 127 5.08 47.65 -13.65
N PHE A 128 4.28 47.01 -12.80
CA PHE A 128 4.73 45.92 -11.94
C PHE A 128 5.09 44.66 -12.75
N LEU A 129 4.30 44.29 -13.75
CA LEU A 129 4.60 43.18 -14.66
C LEU A 129 5.86 43.45 -15.49
N LYS A 130 6.08 44.69 -15.96
CA LYS A 130 7.30 45.11 -16.64
C LYS A 130 8.53 44.96 -15.74
N HIS A 131 8.40 45.35 -14.47
CA HIS A 131 9.44 45.11 -13.46
C HIS A 131 9.77 43.62 -13.32
N ILE A 132 8.76 42.76 -13.17
CA ILE A 132 8.95 41.31 -13.07
C ILE A 132 9.64 40.75 -14.32
N SER A 133 9.23 41.20 -15.51
CA SER A 133 9.84 40.81 -16.77
C SER A 133 11.33 41.17 -16.83
N MET A 134 11.69 42.40 -16.42
CA MET A 134 13.11 42.79 -16.34
C MET A 134 13.90 41.93 -15.34
N GLN A 135 13.32 41.61 -14.18
CA GLN A 135 13.98 40.73 -13.20
C GLN A 135 14.15 39.31 -13.75
N TYR A 136 13.16 38.81 -14.50
CA TYR A 136 13.25 37.51 -15.16
C TYR A 136 14.34 37.49 -16.23
N MET A 137 14.48 38.54 -17.04
CA MET A 137 15.57 38.66 -18.01
C MET A 137 16.95 38.70 -17.33
N LYS A 138 17.09 39.44 -16.22
CA LYS A 138 18.33 39.43 -15.41
C LYS A 138 18.64 38.04 -14.87
N TYR A 139 17.63 37.34 -14.35
CA TYR A 139 17.76 35.96 -13.90
C TYR A 139 18.16 35.02 -15.03
N GLU A 140 17.55 35.15 -16.21
CA GLU A 140 17.82 34.30 -17.36
C GLU A 140 19.26 34.42 -17.82
N LYS A 141 19.75 35.67 -17.96
CA LYS A 141 21.17 35.93 -18.26
C LYS A 141 22.09 35.33 -17.20
N TYR A 142 21.79 35.57 -15.93
CA TYR A 142 22.58 35.04 -14.81
C TYR A 142 22.59 33.50 -14.80
N TYR A 143 21.45 32.86 -15.04
CA TYR A 143 21.32 31.41 -15.09
C TYR A 143 22.14 30.83 -16.26
N GLU A 144 22.12 31.46 -17.42
CA GLU A 144 22.93 31.03 -18.57
C GLU A 144 24.43 31.11 -18.29
N GLU A 145 24.89 32.18 -17.64
CA GLU A 145 26.29 32.35 -17.23
C GLU A 145 26.75 31.24 -16.27
N HIS A 146 25.88 30.80 -15.34
CA HIS A 146 26.24 29.84 -14.28
C HIS A 146 25.70 28.42 -14.50
N ARG A 147 25.06 28.16 -15.66
CA ARG A 147 24.38 26.88 -15.92
C ARG A 147 25.32 25.68 -15.79
N ASN A 148 26.52 25.79 -16.35
CA ASN A 148 27.48 24.70 -16.37
C ASN A 148 28.01 24.39 -14.96
N GLU A 149 28.21 25.42 -14.14
CA GLU A 149 28.61 25.26 -12.73
C GLU A 149 27.52 24.56 -11.93
N LEU A 150 26.25 24.96 -12.12
CA LEU A 150 25.11 24.33 -11.44
C LEU A 150 24.94 22.86 -11.83
N ILE A 151 25.09 22.54 -13.11
CA ILE A 151 25.06 21.15 -13.59
C ILE A 151 26.23 20.36 -13.01
N SER A 152 27.44 20.93 -12.97
CA SER A 152 28.61 20.29 -12.37
C SER A 152 28.39 20.01 -10.88
N MET A 153 27.87 20.98 -10.12
CA MET A 153 27.52 20.78 -8.71
C MET A 153 26.51 19.66 -8.51
N GLN A 154 25.45 19.61 -9.33
CA GLN A 154 24.43 18.56 -9.25
C GLN A 154 25.01 17.19 -9.60
N ASN A 155 25.86 17.11 -10.62
CA ASN A 155 26.53 15.87 -11.01
C ASN A 155 27.49 15.38 -9.91
N ASN A 156 28.22 16.29 -9.27
CA ASN A 156 29.12 15.96 -8.16
C ASN A 156 28.34 15.42 -6.95
N GLN A 157 27.23 16.06 -6.60
CA GLN A 157 26.32 15.57 -5.55
C GLN A 157 25.77 14.18 -5.89
N LEU A 158 25.28 13.98 -7.12
CA LEU A 158 24.77 12.69 -7.55
C LEU A 158 25.86 11.61 -7.54
N THR A 159 27.07 11.96 -7.98
CA THR A 159 28.23 11.07 -7.97
C THR A 159 28.59 10.64 -6.56
N GLN A 160 28.54 11.57 -5.61
CA GLN A 160 28.76 11.28 -4.20
C GLN A 160 27.69 10.34 -3.64
N SER A 161 26.40 10.63 -3.86
CA SER A 161 25.32 9.75 -3.39
C SER A 161 25.37 8.35 -4.00
N VAL A 162 25.74 8.24 -5.28
CA VAL A 162 25.95 6.92 -5.93
C VAL A 162 27.12 6.18 -5.29
N ARG A 163 28.19 6.88 -4.90
CA ARG A 163 29.35 6.27 -4.23
C ARG A 163 28.96 5.74 -2.85
N GLU A 164 28.25 6.54 -2.06
CA GLU A 164 27.72 6.15 -0.74
C GLU A 164 26.78 4.93 -0.83
N LEU A 165 25.89 4.90 -1.84
CA LEU A 165 25.01 3.75 -2.07
C LEU A 165 25.78 2.48 -2.43
N LYS A 166 26.84 2.58 -3.24
CA LYS A 166 27.69 1.43 -3.59
C LYS A 166 28.38 0.87 -2.36
N ASP A 167 28.88 1.73 -1.48
CA ASP A 167 29.55 1.30 -0.24
C ASP A 167 28.57 0.60 0.70
N LEU A 168 27.34 1.12 0.84
CA LEU A 168 26.27 0.46 1.61
C LEU A 168 25.88 -0.90 1.02
N MET A 169 25.74 -1.00 -0.30
CA MET A 169 25.44 -2.29 -0.95
C MET A 169 26.53 -3.32 -0.70
N LEU A 170 27.80 -2.90 -0.73
CA LEU A 170 28.92 -3.78 -0.43
C LEU A 170 28.88 -4.28 1.02
N GLN A 171 28.54 -3.41 1.97
CA GLN A 171 28.38 -3.79 3.39
C GLN A 171 27.25 -4.80 3.57
N VAL A 172 26.08 -4.56 2.96
CA VAL A 172 24.94 -5.48 3.02
C VAL A 172 25.31 -6.85 2.45
N GLU A 173 26.02 -6.90 1.32
CA GLU A 173 26.44 -8.16 0.73
C GLU A 173 27.43 -8.93 1.63
N GLN A 174 28.37 -8.22 2.25
CA GLN A 174 29.29 -8.83 3.23
C GLN A 174 28.56 -9.38 4.46
N GLU A 175 27.56 -8.68 4.97
CA GLU A 175 26.72 -9.15 6.08
C GLU A 175 25.89 -10.38 5.68
N ARG A 176 25.34 -10.40 4.46
CA ARG A 176 24.62 -11.56 3.94
C ARG A 176 25.51 -12.80 3.84
N LEU A 177 26.74 -12.64 3.37
CA LEU A 177 27.70 -13.75 3.30
C LEU A 177 28.02 -14.31 4.70
N LYS A 178 28.26 -13.43 5.68
CA LYS A 178 28.49 -13.84 7.08
C LYS A 178 27.28 -14.56 7.68
N ALA A 179 26.07 -14.07 7.43
CA ALA A 179 24.84 -14.71 7.92
C ALA A 179 24.63 -16.09 7.29
N GLU A 180 24.98 -16.26 6.01
CA GLU A 180 24.89 -17.55 5.32
C GLU A 180 25.94 -18.55 5.87
N GLU A 181 27.17 -18.12 6.11
CA GLU A 181 28.20 -18.95 6.77
C GLU A 181 27.76 -19.39 8.17
N GLU A 182 27.18 -18.48 8.96
CA GLU A 182 26.67 -18.80 10.29
C GLU A 182 25.50 -19.79 10.23
N ARG A 183 24.60 -19.63 9.25
CA ARG A 183 23.49 -20.56 9.01
C ARG A 183 23.99 -21.96 8.66
N GLN A 184 24.95 -22.09 7.76
CA GLN A 184 25.54 -23.37 7.40
C GLN A 184 26.20 -24.05 8.61
N LEU A 185 26.91 -23.28 9.44
CA LEU A 185 27.51 -23.79 10.66
C LEU A 185 26.44 -24.25 11.67
N ALA A 186 25.35 -23.51 11.82
CA ALA A 186 24.23 -23.88 12.66
C ALA A 186 23.53 -25.16 12.18
N GLU A 187 23.32 -25.31 10.88
CA GLU A 187 22.77 -26.53 10.26
C GLU A 187 23.67 -27.75 10.52
N GLN A 188 24.99 -27.61 10.35
CA GLN A 188 25.94 -28.69 10.69
C GLN A 188 25.89 -29.07 12.18
N ARG A 189 25.76 -28.10 13.08
CA ARG A 189 25.60 -28.36 14.52
C ARG A 189 24.29 -29.11 14.78
N HIS A 190 23.20 -28.68 14.16
CA HIS A 190 21.90 -29.32 14.30
C HIS A 190 21.91 -30.78 13.81
N LEU A 191 22.54 -31.06 12.66
CA LEU A 191 22.71 -32.42 12.14
C LEU A 191 23.49 -33.33 13.12
N LYS A 192 24.59 -32.83 13.71
CA LYS A 192 25.36 -33.57 14.72
C LYS A 192 24.54 -33.88 15.98
N VAL A 193 23.73 -32.93 16.44
CA VAL A 193 22.85 -33.13 17.60
C VAL A 193 21.74 -34.13 17.26
N SER A 194 21.11 -34.01 16.09
CA SER A 194 20.07 -34.95 15.62
C SER A 194 20.60 -36.38 15.58
N ALA A 195 21.77 -36.61 14.99
CA ALA A 195 22.39 -37.93 14.93
C ALA A 195 22.65 -38.53 16.33
N LYS A 196 23.10 -37.70 17.30
CA LYS A 196 23.26 -38.12 18.69
C LYS A 196 21.91 -38.46 19.34
N LEU A 197 20.88 -37.65 19.12
CA LEU A 197 19.54 -37.91 19.64
C LEU A 197 18.94 -39.19 19.07
N ASP A 198 19.11 -39.46 17.79
CA ASP A 198 18.67 -40.71 17.18
C ASP A 198 19.41 -41.91 17.76
N THR A 199 20.71 -41.77 18.04
CA THR A 199 21.48 -42.82 18.73
C THR A 199 20.94 -43.10 20.14
N ILE A 200 20.67 -42.04 20.92
CA ILE A 200 20.08 -42.18 22.27
C ILE A 200 18.67 -42.77 22.19
N ARG A 201 17.85 -42.32 21.25
CA ARG A 201 16.49 -42.83 21.01
C ARG A 201 16.52 -44.31 20.67
N ASN A 202 17.42 -44.73 19.78
CA ASN A 202 17.58 -46.14 19.42
C ASN A 202 18.02 -46.95 20.63
N ARG A 203 18.95 -46.43 21.45
CA ARG A 203 19.38 -47.10 22.68
C ARG A 203 18.25 -47.24 23.69
N ILE A 204 17.46 -46.18 23.94
CA ILE A 204 16.27 -46.25 24.79
C ILE A 204 15.27 -47.27 24.24
N ARG A 205 15.06 -47.29 22.91
CA ARG A 205 14.18 -48.26 22.27
C ARG A 205 14.66 -49.69 22.54
N THR A 206 15.93 -49.99 22.28
CA THR A 206 16.47 -51.33 22.51
C THR A 206 16.48 -51.69 24.00
N GLU A 207 16.93 -50.81 24.89
CA GLU A 207 17.11 -51.15 26.30
C GLU A 207 15.79 -51.14 27.09
N VAL A 208 14.91 -50.18 26.83
CA VAL A 208 13.67 -50.01 27.61
C VAL A 208 12.52 -50.76 26.95
N VAL A 209 12.32 -50.64 25.65
CA VAL A 209 11.17 -51.32 24.99
C VAL A 209 11.40 -52.83 24.97
N ASP A 210 12.61 -53.32 24.69
CA ASP A 210 12.82 -54.77 24.68
C ASP A 210 12.81 -55.38 26.11
N ARG A 211 13.24 -54.64 27.15
CA ARG A 211 13.05 -55.07 28.56
C ARG A 211 11.59 -55.09 28.97
N LEU A 212 10.83 -54.05 28.63
CA LEU A 212 9.38 -54.02 28.89
C LEU A 212 8.67 -55.17 28.15
N ARG A 213 9.12 -55.54 26.95
CA ARG A 213 8.64 -56.73 26.21
C ARG A 213 8.97 -58.05 26.89
N THR A 214 10.17 -58.20 27.46
CA THR A 214 10.57 -59.46 28.10
C THR A 214 9.99 -59.62 29.51
N GLU A 215 9.83 -58.53 30.24
CA GLU A 215 9.47 -58.57 31.66
C GLU A 215 7.98 -58.30 31.94
N ILE A 216 7.27 -57.53 31.09
CA ILE A 216 5.88 -57.10 31.35
C ILE A 216 4.85 -57.80 30.46
N ALA A 217 5.22 -58.22 29.24
CA ALA A 217 4.31 -58.87 28.30
C ALA A 217 3.57 -60.13 28.83
N PRO A 218 4.12 -60.98 29.72
CA PRO A 218 3.36 -62.12 30.25
C PRO A 218 2.28 -61.74 31.28
N LEU A 219 2.16 -60.48 31.69
CA LEU A 219 1.24 -60.04 32.75
C LEU A 219 0.15 -59.04 32.30
N VAL A 220 0.10 -58.68 31.01
CA VAL A 220 -0.92 -57.76 30.49
C VAL A 220 -2.04 -58.56 29.84
N ALA A 221 -3.24 -58.46 30.42
CA ALA A 221 -4.44 -59.14 29.95
C ALA A 221 -4.71 -58.86 28.45
N PRO A 222 -5.10 -59.88 27.67
CA PRO A 222 -5.40 -59.70 26.25
C PRO A 222 -6.54 -58.71 26.05
N PRO A 223 -6.54 -57.96 24.93
CA PRO A 223 -7.64 -57.06 24.61
C PRO A 223 -8.95 -57.86 24.53
N PRO A 224 -10.08 -57.32 25.02
CA PRO A 224 -11.33 -58.05 25.06
C PRO A 224 -11.79 -58.42 23.64
N ILE A 225 -11.94 -59.72 23.38
CA ILE A 225 -12.42 -60.34 22.12
C ILE A 225 -13.86 -59.91 21.75
N ASN A 226 -14.54 -59.19 22.64
CA ASN A 226 -15.94 -58.84 22.48
C ASN A 226 -16.11 -57.52 21.69
N ARG A 227 -16.35 -57.64 20.37
CA ARG A 227 -16.60 -56.52 19.42
C ARG A 227 -17.70 -55.53 19.87
N HIS A 228 -18.58 -55.94 20.78
CA HIS A 228 -19.61 -55.08 21.37
C HIS A 228 -19.04 -54.00 22.31
N LYS A 229 -17.82 -54.19 22.84
CA LYS A 229 -17.10 -53.22 23.66
C LYS A 229 -16.20 -52.28 22.86
N ASP A 230 -16.15 -52.43 21.53
CA ASP A 230 -15.41 -51.54 20.64
C ASP A 230 -15.81 -50.10 20.89
N ARG A 231 -14.83 -49.24 21.07
CA ARG A 231 -15.05 -47.80 21.25
C ARG A 231 -14.86 -47.09 19.92
N CYS A 232 -15.74 -46.15 19.65
CA CYS A 232 -15.77 -45.36 18.43
C CYS A 232 -15.64 -43.88 18.78
N LEU A 233 -15.03 -43.12 17.88
CA LEU A 233 -14.87 -41.68 17.94
C LEU A 233 -15.44 -41.07 16.66
N ALA A 234 -16.23 -40.01 16.75
CA ALA A 234 -16.65 -39.24 15.59
C ALA A 234 -16.28 -37.77 15.79
N LEU A 235 -15.91 -37.12 14.70
CA LEU A 235 -15.81 -35.67 14.58
C LEU A 235 -17.02 -35.16 13.81
N ILE A 236 -17.76 -34.23 14.42
CA ILE A 236 -18.94 -33.60 13.84
C ILE A 236 -18.68 -32.10 13.79
N CYS A 237 -18.82 -31.47 12.63
CA CYS A 237 -18.79 -30.02 12.51
C CYS A 237 -20.19 -29.50 12.85
N ILE A 238 -20.34 -28.73 13.93
CA ILE A 238 -21.64 -28.30 14.47
C ILE A 238 -22.04 -26.88 14.06
N SER A 239 -21.11 -26.09 13.52
CA SER A 239 -21.36 -24.71 13.11
C SER A 239 -20.60 -24.35 11.82
N PRO A 240 -21.19 -23.52 10.92
CA PRO A 240 -20.47 -22.91 9.80
C PRO A 240 -19.27 -22.07 10.24
N ALA A 241 -19.34 -21.53 11.47
CA ALA A 241 -18.23 -20.83 12.14
C ALA A 241 -17.12 -21.79 12.62
N ARG A 242 -17.11 -23.04 12.10
CA ARG A 242 -16.04 -24.00 12.33
C ARG A 242 -15.91 -24.31 13.83
N GLU A 243 -17.01 -24.79 14.41
CA GLU A 243 -16.98 -25.48 15.70
C GLU A 243 -17.11 -26.97 15.47
N TRP A 244 -16.29 -27.77 16.15
CA TRP A 244 -16.34 -29.21 16.05
C TRP A 244 -16.72 -29.84 17.38
N TYR A 245 -17.39 -30.97 17.29
CA TYR A 245 -17.85 -31.77 18.42
C TYR A 245 -17.27 -33.18 18.30
N ILE A 246 -16.60 -33.64 19.34
CA ILE A 246 -16.09 -35.01 19.42
C ILE A 246 -17.11 -35.88 20.16
N VAL A 247 -17.62 -36.90 19.47
CA VAL A 247 -18.46 -37.95 20.08
C VAL A 247 -17.60 -39.17 20.36
N ARG A 248 -17.60 -39.64 21.61
CA ARG A 248 -16.94 -40.89 22.01
C ARG A 248 -17.92 -41.82 22.70
N ARG A 249 -18.17 -43.00 22.14
CA ARG A 249 -19.07 -44.01 22.73
C ARG A 249 -18.65 -45.43 22.36
N GLN A 250 -19.24 -46.41 23.02
CA GLN A 250 -19.18 -47.80 22.57
C GLN A 250 -20.03 -47.98 21.32
N ARG A 251 -19.66 -48.93 20.46
CA ARG A 251 -20.25 -49.18 19.15
C ARG A 251 -21.78 -49.23 19.17
N GLU A 252 -22.36 -49.93 20.15
CA GLU A 252 -23.82 -50.10 20.29
C GLU A 252 -24.56 -48.78 20.57
N SER A 253 -23.92 -47.84 21.25
CA SER A 253 -24.50 -46.55 21.63
C SER A 253 -24.03 -45.38 20.75
N PHE A 254 -23.11 -45.64 19.82
CA PHE A 254 -22.44 -44.62 19.02
C PHE A 254 -23.40 -43.91 18.06
N ASN A 255 -24.16 -44.68 17.28
CA ASN A 255 -25.14 -44.10 16.35
C ASN A 255 -26.22 -43.29 17.07
N LYS A 256 -26.73 -43.78 18.23
CA LYS A 256 -27.70 -43.04 19.05
C LYS A 256 -27.13 -41.71 19.53
N ALA A 257 -25.86 -41.70 19.96
CA ALA A 257 -25.20 -40.47 20.41
C ALA A 257 -24.95 -39.47 19.28
N ILE A 258 -24.55 -39.93 18.09
CA ILE A 258 -24.40 -39.04 16.92
C ILE A 258 -25.76 -38.45 16.54
N GLN A 259 -26.81 -39.26 16.46
CA GLN A 259 -28.16 -38.78 16.15
C GLN A 259 -28.66 -37.76 17.18
N ALA A 260 -28.35 -37.95 18.46
CA ALA A 260 -28.67 -36.97 19.50
C ALA A 260 -27.95 -35.62 19.29
N VAL A 261 -26.71 -35.63 18.80
CA VAL A 261 -25.95 -34.40 18.49
C VAL A 261 -26.51 -33.71 17.23
N LEU A 262 -26.81 -34.47 16.18
CA LEU A 262 -27.39 -33.95 14.93
C LEU A 262 -28.81 -33.40 15.17
N LYS A 263 -29.62 -34.05 16.00
CA LYS A 263 -30.95 -33.55 16.38
C LYS A 263 -30.89 -32.23 17.14
N LYS A 264 -29.87 -32.04 17.98
CA LYS A 264 -29.65 -30.79 18.73
C LYS A 264 -29.04 -29.67 17.87
N ASN A 265 -28.34 -30.02 16.79
CA ASN A 265 -27.66 -29.07 15.91
C ASN A 265 -28.02 -29.41 14.45
N PRO A 266 -29.14 -28.90 13.92
CA PRO A 266 -29.65 -29.29 12.60
C PRO A 266 -28.69 -29.00 11.43
N LEU A 267 -27.79 -28.02 11.60
CA LEU A 267 -26.78 -27.66 10.61
C LEU A 267 -25.48 -28.48 10.75
N ALA A 268 -25.43 -29.42 11.70
CA ALA A 268 -24.23 -30.18 11.95
C ALA A 268 -23.98 -31.22 10.83
N LYS A 269 -22.74 -31.30 10.38
CA LYS A 269 -22.29 -32.27 9.39
C LYS A 269 -21.31 -33.26 10.03
N ARG A 270 -21.56 -34.54 9.82
CA ARG A 270 -20.61 -35.61 10.17
C ARG A 270 -19.37 -35.46 9.29
N VAL A 271 -18.19 -35.34 9.91
CA VAL A 271 -16.91 -35.15 9.20
C VAL A 271 -16.20 -36.48 9.02
N LYS A 272 -15.90 -37.17 10.12
CA LYS A 272 -15.19 -38.47 10.08
C LYS A 272 -15.50 -39.33 11.31
N GLU A 273 -15.42 -40.65 11.13
CA GLU A 273 -15.57 -41.65 12.18
C GLU A 273 -14.35 -42.57 12.22
N TRP A 274 -13.98 -42.95 13.44
CA TRP A 274 -12.92 -43.90 13.71
C TRP A 274 -13.49 -45.00 14.61
N HIS A 275 -13.30 -46.25 14.19
CA HIS A 275 -13.79 -47.44 14.89
C HIS A 275 -12.62 -48.28 15.42
N GLY A 276 -12.92 -49.21 16.34
CA GLY A 276 -11.91 -50.12 16.89
C GLY A 276 -10.85 -49.44 17.76
N LEU A 277 -11.16 -48.28 18.35
CA LEU A 277 -10.19 -47.51 19.12
C LEU A 277 -10.02 -48.11 20.53
N ALA A 278 -8.98 -48.93 20.71
CA ALA A 278 -8.49 -49.27 22.04
C ALA A 278 -8.06 -47.98 22.76
N HIS A 279 -8.35 -47.87 24.06
CA HIS A 279 -8.00 -46.69 24.86
C HIS A 279 -8.55 -45.34 24.34
N SER A 280 -9.75 -45.32 23.75
CA SER A 280 -10.37 -44.09 23.22
C SER A 280 -10.44 -42.88 24.17
N VAL A 281 -10.30 -43.06 25.49
CA VAL A 281 -10.21 -41.95 26.46
C VAL A 281 -8.88 -41.23 26.30
N ASP A 282 -7.79 -41.98 26.28
CA ASP A 282 -6.43 -41.47 26.17
C ASP A 282 -6.20 -40.85 24.79
N VAL A 283 -6.73 -41.49 23.74
CA VAL A 283 -6.77 -40.93 22.38
C VAL A 283 -7.50 -39.59 22.36
N ALA A 284 -8.70 -39.49 22.94
CA ALA A 284 -9.45 -38.24 22.96
C ALA A 284 -8.74 -37.15 23.78
N ASN A 285 -8.08 -37.51 24.88
CA ASN A 285 -7.30 -36.58 25.69
C ASN A 285 -6.04 -36.11 24.93
N CYS A 286 -5.37 -37.01 24.22
CA CYS A 286 -4.21 -36.70 23.38
C CYS A 286 -4.61 -35.75 22.24
N VAL A 287 -5.71 -36.04 21.53
CA VAL A 287 -6.29 -35.14 20.52
C VAL A 287 -6.55 -33.75 21.11
N LYS A 288 -7.22 -33.66 22.27
CA LYS A 288 -7.47 -32.36 22.93
C LYS A 288 -6.20 -31.64 23.37
N SER A 289 -5.15 -32.37 23.76
CA SER A 289 -3.87 -31.79 24.16
C SER A 289 -3.08 -31.26 22.97
N GLN A 290 -3.02 -32.01 21.87
CA GLN A 290 -2.31 -31.61 20.66
C GLN A 290 -3.01 -30.44 19.96
N LEU A 291 -4.34 -30.45 19.93
CA LEU A 291 -5.11 -29.32 19.39
C LEU A 291 -4.90 -28.04 20.23
N ARG A 292 -4.72 -28.14 21.56
CA ARG A 292 -4.35 -26.98 22.39
C ARG A 292 -3.02 -26.35 21.97
N ASN A 293 -2.01 -27.15 21.60
CA ASN A 293 -0.74 -26.63 21.07
C ASN A 293 -0.92 -25.88 19.74
N LEU A 294 -1.98 -26.20 18.99
CA LEU A 294 -2.37 -25.53 17.75
C LEU A 294 -3.32 -24.33 17.98
N LYS A 295 -3.44 -23.83 19.23
CA LYS A 295 -4.34 -22.73 19.62
C LYS A 295 -5.82 -23.05 19.43
N TRP A 296 -6.22 -24.26 19.83
CA TRP A 296 -7.63 -24.66 19.92
C TRP A 296 -8.07 -24.74 21.37
N LEU A 297 -9.22 -24.13 21.65
CA LEU A 297 -9.94 -24.25 22.91
C LEU A 297 -10.79 -25.53 22.90
N ALA A 298 -10.36 -26.52 23.66
CA ALA A 298 -11.17 -27.70 23.97
C ALA A 298 -12.00 -27.46 25.24
N ARG A 299 -13.31 -27.21 25.10
CA ARG A 299 -14.25 -27.10 26.23
C ARG A 299 -15.18 -28.31 26.24
N GLY A 300 -14.89 -29.28 27.10
CA GLY A 300 -15.63 -30.53 27.15
C GLY A 300 -15.45 -31.33 25.86
N ASN A 301 -16.53 -31.54 25.11
CA ASN A 301 -16.51 -32.24 23.80
C ASN A 301 -16.48 -31.28 22.61
N ILE A 302 -16.54 -29.97 22.85
CA ILE A 302 -16.51 -28.95 21.81
C ILE A 302 -15.06 -28.48 21.62
N LEU A 303 -14.66 -28.38 20.36
CA LEU A 303 -13.40 -27.82 19.89
C LEU A 303 -13.69 -26.52 19.14
N ARG A 304 -13.09 -25.43 19.60
CA ARG A 304 -13.17 -24.09 18.97
C ARG A 304 -11.77 -23.58 18.67
N SER A 305 -11.59 -22.90 17.55
CA SER A 305 -10.35 -22.16 17.30
C SER A 305 -10.29 -20.96 18.25
N GLU A 306 -9.13 -20.70 18.87
CA GLU A 306 -8.92 -19.63 19.86
C GLU A 306 -8.78 -18.23 19.22
N ARG A 307 -9.30 -18.01 18.01
CA ARG A 307 -9.22 -16.68 17.40
C ARG A 307 -10.07 -15.67 18.16
N ASP A 308 -9.45 -14.54 18.49
CA ASP A 308 -10.15 -13.34 18.92
C ASP A 308 -11.18 -12.95 17.86
N GLU A 309 -12.41 -12.65 18.29
CA GLU A 309 -13.51 -12.12 17.47
C GLU A 309 -13.15 -10.80 16.74
N LYS A 310 -11.92 -10.30 16.90
CA LYS A 310 -11.39 -9.05 16.33
C LYS A 310 -10.40 -9.23 15.18
N SER A 311 -10.00 -10.46 14.83
CA SER A 311 -9.04 -10.72 13.75
C SER A 311 -9.77 -10.94 12.41
N THR A 312 -9.71 -9.95 11.51
CA THR A 312 -10.27 -10.01 10.13
C THR A 312 -9.38 -10.76 9.13
N ASP A 313 -8.31 -11.43 9.57
CA ASP A 313 -7.42 -12.16 8.67
C ASP A 313 -8.05 -13.50 8.22
N ALA A 314 -8.75 -13.42 7.08
CA ALA A 314 -9.48 -14.52 6.45
C ALA A 314 -8.58 -15.63 5.86
N ASN A 315 -7.25 -15.53 5.95
CA ASN A 315 -6.34 -16.37 5.16
C ASN A 315 -5.75 -17.59 5.87
N ASN A 316 -6.09 -17.85 7.13
CA ASN A 316 -5.52 -19.00 7.86
C ASN A 316 -6.57 -19.98 8.41
N ILE A 317 -7.66 -20.18 7.66
CA ILE A 317 -8.81 -20.94 8.14
C ILE A 317 -8.55 -22.43 7.95
N TYR A 318 -8.15 -23.12 9.04
CA TYR A 318 -7.97 -24.58 9.05
C TYR A 318 -9.21 -25.30 8.53
N SER A 319 -9.04 -26.04 7.44
CA SER A 319 -10.06 -26.85 6.78
C SER A 319 -10.46 -28.04 7.67
N ASN A 320 -11.60 -28.68 7.35
CA ASN A 320 -11.94 -29.96 7.98
C ASN A 320 -10.82 -30.99 7.79
N ASP A 321 -10.12 -30.93 6.65
CA ASP A 321 -9.05 -31.85 6.30
C ASP A 321 -7.83 -31.66 7.21
N ASP A 322 -7.51 -30.43 7.62
CA ASP A 322 -6.38 -30.18 8.53
C ASP A 322 -6.59 -30.82 9.90
N ILE A 323 -7.81 -30.72 10.44
CA ILE A 323 -8.17 -31.32 11.74
C ILE A 323 -8.24 -32.83 11.60
N VAL A 324 -8.82 -33.33 10.51
CA VAL A 324 -8.89 -34.76 10.22
C VAL A 324 -7.49 -35.35 10.10
N ASN A 325 -6.59 -34.71 9.34
CA ASN A 325 -5.20 -35.13 9.17
C ASN A 325 -4.44 -35.11 10.50
N THR A 326 -4.66 -34.07 11.33
CA THR A 326 -4.06 -34.00 12.67
C THR A 326 -4.54 -35.17 13.54
N ILE A 327 -5.85 -35.46 13.54
CA ILE A 327 -6.40 -36.58 14.32
C ILE A 327 -5.92 -37.91 13.75
N ASP A 328 -5.85 -38.07 12.43
CA ASP A 328 -5.33 -39.27 11.77
C ASP A 328 -3.84 -39.48 12.06
N GLU A 329 -3.04 -38.42 12.14
CA GLU A 329 -1.62 -38.51 12.51
C GLU A 329 -1.45 -38.89 13.99
N ILE A 330 -2.29 -38.33 14.88
CA ILE A 330 -2.30 -38.72 16.28
C ILE A 330 -2.74 -40.18 16.42
N LEU A 331 -3.76 -40.58 15.68
CA LEU A 331 -4.24 -41.95 15.65
C LEU A 331 -3.19 -42.87 15.07
N SER A 332 -2.52 -42.55 13.96
CA SER A 332 -1.48 -43.40 13.36
C SER A 332 -0.25 -43.54 14.26
N LYS A 333 0.15 -42.49 14.98
CA LYS A 333 1.21 -42.54 16.00
C LYS A 333 0.84 -43.44 17.18
N ASN A 334 -0.42 -43.40 17.62
CA ASN A 334 -0.93 -44.29 18.67
C ASN A 334 -1.24 -45.71 18.15
N SER A 335 -1.62 -45.85 16.87
CA SER A 335 -1.83 -47.13 16.21
C SER A 335 -0.51 -47.82 15.89
N ALA A 336 0.60 -47.10 15.69
CA ALA A 336 1.94 -47.67 15.59
C ALA A 336 2.40 -48.25 16.95
N LEU A 337 1.99 -47.62 18.05
CA LEU A 337 2.10 -48.19 19.40
C LEU A 337 1.16 -49.40 19.60
N GLN A 338 -0.03 -49.41 18.99
CA GLN A 338 -0.96 -50.56 19.06
C GLN A 338 -0.62 -51.71 18.09
N LEU A 339 -0.01 -51.45 16.93
CA LEU A 339 0.49 -52.47 16.00
C LEU A 339 1.71 -53.18 16.59
N SER A 340 2.53 -52.48 17.38
CA SER A 340 3.53 -53.18 18.21
C SER A 340 2.91 -54.06 19.28
N ASP A 341 1.70 -53.76 19.76
CA ASP A 341 0.97 -54.60 20.72
C ASP A 341 0.17 -55.74 20.04
N GLN A 342 -0.30 -55.55 18.79
CA GLN A 342 -1.06 -56.57 18.03
C GLN A 342 -0.19 -57.55 17.24
N LEU A 343 0.97 -57.13 16.72
CA LEU A 343 1.95 -58.05 16.13
C LEU A 343 2.52 -59.02 17.18
N ASN A 344 2.52 -58.63 18.46
CA ASN A 344 2.87 -59.49 19.58
C ASN A 344 1.76 -60.51 19.94
N GLY A 345 0.51 -60.31 19.49
CA GLY A 345 -0.59 -61.25 19.73
C GLY A 345 -0.97 -62.13 18.54
N SER A 346 -0.41 -61.90 17.35
CA SER A 346 -0.79 -62.62 16.12
C SER A 346 0.25 -63.64 15.64
N LEU A 347 1.38 -63.77 16.34
CA LEU A 347 2.40 -64.79 16.07
C LEU A 347 2.15 -66.12 16.83
N GLU A 348 1.10 -66.20 17.65
CA GLU A 348 0.74 -67.41 18.42
C GLU A 348 -0.38 -68.28 17.81
N TYR A 349 -0.84 -68.00 16.58
CA TYR A 349 -1.82 -68.85 15.89
C TYR A 349 -1.42 -69.21 14.44
N SER A 350 -0.15 -69.54 14.26
CA SER A 350 0.34 -70.23 13.06
C SER A 350 1.32 -71.36 13.43
N GLN A 351 0.88 -72.27 14.30
CA GLN A 351 1.26 -73.69 14.32
C GLN A 351 0.02 -74.53 14.63
#